data_AF-C4LH50-F1
#
_entry.id   AF-C4LH50-F1
#
_cell.length_a   1.000
_cell.length_b   1.000
_cell.length_c   1.000
_cell.angle_alpha   90.00
_cell.angle_beta   90.00
_cell.angle_gamma   90.00
#
_symmetry.space_group_name_H-M   'P 1'
#
loop_
_entity.id
_entity.type
_entity.pdbx_description
1 polymer ?
#
loop_
_entity_poly.entity_id
_entity_poly.type
_entity_poly.pdbx_seq_one_letter_code
_entity_poly.pdbx_strand_id
1 'polypeptide(L)'
;MARVVVNVMPKTEILDPQGQAVLRALGRIGVNGVRDVRQGKRFELDVDGSVSDEELDRLASTLLANTVIEDYDVVAERADDSDATPVTSTSANEGAN
;
A
#
# COMPACT_ATOMS: atom_id res chain seq x y z
N MET A 1 4.57 20.06 -7.01
CA MET A 1 4.02 18.69 -7.15
C MET A 1 4.19 18.01 -5.80
N ALA A 2 3.08 17.53 -5.24
CA ALA A 2 3.06 16.71 -4.05
C ALA A 2 2.62 15.30 -4.46
N ARG A 3 3.14 14.29 -3.76
CA ARG A 3 2.74 12.91 -4.00
C ARG A 3 1.60 12.59 -3.05
N VAL A 4 0.48 12.12 -3.60
CA VAL A 4 -0.69 11.72 -2.82
C VAL A 4 -0.93 10.25 -3.07
N VAL A 5 -1.17 9.52 -1.99
CA VAL A 5 -1.52 8.11 -2.03
C VAL A 5 -2.96 7.96 -1.62
N VAL A 6 -3.72 7.18 -2.39
CA VAL A 6 -5.06 6.73 -2.00
C VAL A 6 -5.00 5.23 -1.79
N ASN A 7 -5.17 4.78 -0.56
CA ASN A 7 -5.32 3.36 -0.26
C ASN A 7 -6.81 3.02 -0.22
N VAL A 8 -7.18 1.89 -0.81
CA VAL A 8 -8.56 1.40 -0.86
C VAL A 8 -8.56 -0.04 -0.40
N MET A 9 -9.40 -0.35 0.58
CA MET A 9 -9.53 -1.70 1.15
C MET A 9 -10.99 -2.12 1.16
N PRO A 10 -11.33 -3.39 0.84
CA PRO A 10 -12.69 -3.88 1.08
C PRO A 10 -13.04 -3.72 2.57
N LYS A 11 -14.28 -3.30 2.87
CA LYS A 11 -14.76 -3.15 4.24
C LYS A 11 -14.63 -4.43 5.03
N THR A 12 -14.48 -4.33 6.34
CA THR A 12 -14.15 -5.48 7.20
C THR A 12 -15.18 -6.62 7.07
N GLU A 13 -16.46 -6.26 6.93
CA GLU A 13 -17.60 -7.16 6.75
C GLU A 13 -17.72 -7.76 5.34
N ILE A 14 -16.98 -7.24 4.36
CA ILE A 14 -16.97 -7.72 3.00
C ILE A 14 -15.88 -8.78 2.85
N LEU A 15 -16.29 -9.94 2.32
CA LEU A 15 -15.37 -11.01 1.96
C LEU A 15 -14.42 -10.53 0.85
N ASP A 16 -13.13 -10.79 1.02
CA ASP A 16 -12.09 -10.58 0.01
C ASP A 16 -11.61 -11.93 -0.57
N PRO A 17 -12.14 -12.37 -1.72
CA PRO A 17 -11.71 -13.62 -2.36
C PRO A 17 -10.23 -13.63 -2.77
N GLN A 18 -9.64 -12.45 -3.04
CA GLN A 18 -8.27 -12.33 -3.51
C GLN A 18 -7.28 -12.55 -2.36
N GLY A 19 -7.49 -11.87 -1.23
CA GLY A 19 -6.74 -12.11 0.00
C GLY A 19 -6.83 -13.58 0.44
N GLN A 20 -8.03 -14.18 0.37
CA GLN A 20 -8.21 -15.60 0.67
C GLN A 20 -7.46 -16.53 -0.31
N ALA A 21 -7.33 -16.15 -1.57
CA ALA A 21 -6.52 -16.89 -2.53
C ALA A 21 -5.03 -16.83 -2.19
N VAL A 22 -4.53 -15.66 -1.78
CA VAL A 22 -3.15 -15.48 -1.33
C VAL A 22 -2.88 -16.30 -0.07
N LEU A 23 -3.75 -16.24 0.94
CA LEU A 23 -3.62 -17.02 2.18
C LEU A 23 -3.49 -18.52 1.90
N ARG A 24 -4.31 -19.06 0.98
CA ARG A 24 -4.23 -20.48 0.55
C ARG A 24 -2.95 -20.81 -0.20
N ALA A 25 -2.33 -19.84 -0.88
CA ALA A 25 -1.10 -20.06 -1.64
C ALA A 25 0.15 -20.08 -0.74
N LEU A 26 0.11 -19.47 0.45
CA LEU A 26 1.28 -19.36 1.35
C LEU A 26 1.91 -20.72 1.70
N GLY A 27 1.09 -21.74 1.95
CA GLY A 27 1.58 -23.08 2.26
C GLY A 27 2.39 -23.71 1.12
N ARG A 28 2.12 -23.35 -0.13
CA ARG A 28 2.86 -23.86 -1.30
C ARG A 28 4.27 -23.30 -1.41
N ILE A 29 4.52 -22.14 -0.80
CA ILE A 29 5.82 -21.47 -0.76
C ILE A 29 6.51 -21.60 0.60
N GLY A 30 5.98 -22.44 1.51
CA GLY A 30 6.56 -22.71 2.82
C GLY A 30 6.41 -21.58 3.85
N VAL A 31 5.57 -20.58 3.57
CA VAL A 31 5.29 -19.49 4.52
C VAL A 31 4.18 -19.94 5.47
N ASN A 32 4.49 -19.91 6.77
CA ASN A 32 3.60 -20.33 7.84
C ASN A 32 3.37 -19.18 8.83
N GLY A 33 2.27 -19.23 9.59
CA GLY A 33 1.99 -18.28 10.69
C GLY A 33 1.16 -17.05 10.31
N VAL A 34 0.94 -16.80 9.01
CA VAL A 34 -0.02 -15.77 8.54
C VAL A 34 -1.43 -16.31 8.74
N ARG A 35 -2.28 -15.54 9.45
CA ARG A 35 -3.63 -15.97 9.86
C ARG A 35 -4.73 -15.44 8.96
N ASP A 36 -4.50 -14.30 8.33
CA ASP A 36 -5.43 -13.66 7.42
C ASP A 36 -4.64 -12.81 6.42
N VAL A 37 -5.22 -12.61 5.24
CA VAL A 37 -4.69 -11.72 4.21
C VAL A 37 -5.87 -10.93 3.66
N ARG A 38 -5.71 -9.61 3.63
CA ARG A 38 -6.60 -8.71 2.91
C ARG A 38 -5.81 -8.04 1.80
N GLN A 39 -6.43 -7.92 0.65
CA GLN A 39 -5.90 -7.26 -0.53
C GLN A 39 -6.75 -6.04 -0.84
N GLY A 40 -6.07 -4.93 -1.14
CA GLY A 40 -6.68 -3.70 -1.59
C GLY A 40 -5.96 -3.13 -2.79
N LYS A 41 -6.19 -1.84 -3.04
CA LYS A 41 -5.60 -1.06 -4.12
C LYS A 41 -4.84 0.11 -3.52
N ARG A 42 -3.70 0.45 -4.11
CA ARG A 42 -2.96 1.67 -3.81
C ARG A 42 -2.82 2.48 -5.10
N PHE A 43 -3.33 3.71 -5.06
CA PHE A 43 -3.18 4.67 -6.15
C PHE A 43 -2.13 5.69 -5.74
N GLU A 44 -1.15 5.92 -6.60
CA GLU A 44 -0.16 6.98 -6.44
C GLU A 44 -0.48 8.10 -7.42
N LEU A 45 -0.62 9.30 -6.92
CA LEU A 45 -1.00 10.48 -7.67
C LEU A 45 0.11 11.51 -7.56
N ASP A 46 0.59 12.01 -8.70
CA ASP A 46 1.40 13.22 -8.76
C ASP A 46 0.46 14.41 -8.90
N VAL A 47 0.35 15.20 -7.84
CA VAL A 47 -0.69 16.22 -7.69
C VAL A 47 -0.06 17.61 -7.70
N ASP A 48 -0.60 18.51 -8.50
CA ASP A 48 -0.23 19.92 -8.50
C ASP A 48 -0.82 20.64 -7.30
N GLY A 49 -0.15 21.71 -6.83
CA GLY A 49 -0.59 22.46 -5.64
C GLY A 49 -1.91 23.22 -5.80
N SER A 50 -2.55 23.14 -6.97
CA SER A 50 -3.87 23.68 -7.23
C SER A 50 -5.01 22.73 -6.87
N VAL A 51 -4.74 21.43 -6.72
CA VAL A 51 -5.78 20.45 -6.39
C VAL A 51 -6.00 20.48 -4.89
N SER A 52 -7.25 20.69 -4.47
CA SER A 52 -7.58 20.75 -3.04
C SER A 52 -7.79 19.36 -2.43
N ASP A 53 -7.73 19.28 -1.10
CA ASP A 53 -8.02 18.05 -0.36
C ASP A 53 -9.45 17.55 -0.63
N GLU A 54 -10.42 18.45 -0.80
CA GLU A 54 -11.80 18.09 -1.15
C GLU A 54 -11.93 17.51 -2.57
N GLU A 55 -11.10 17.97 -3.52
CA GLU A 55 -11.06 17.40 -4.87
C GLU A 55 -10.44 16.01 -4.86
N LEU A 56 -9.40 15.79 -4.05
CA LEU A 56 -8.79 14.48 -3.84
C LEU A 56 -9.75 13.49 -3.16
N ASP A 57 -10.48 13.95 -2.14
CA ASP A 57 -11.51 13.13 -1.48
C ASP A 57 -12.66 12.78 -2.43
N ARG A 58 -13.11 13.74 -3.25
CA ARG A 58 -14.13 13.48 -4.28
C ARG A 58 -13.62 12.48 -5.32
N LEU A 59 -12.39 12.62 -5.78
CA LEU A 59 -11.76 11.67 -6.70
C LEU A 59 -11.76 10.26 -6.10
N ALA A 60 -11.34 10.13 -4.84
CA ALA A 60 -11.27 8.85 -4.15
C ALA A 60 -12.66 8.21 -4.01
N SER A 61 -13.63 8.94 -3.46
CA SER A 61 -14.99 8.44 -3.22
C SER A 61 -15.83 8.18 -4.48
N THR A 62 -15.57 8.92 -5.57
CA THR A 62 -16.39 8.83 -6.79
C THR A 62 -15.83 7.83 -7.80
N LEU A 63 -14.50 7.69 -7.87
CA LEU A 63 -13.84 6.93 -8.93
C LEU A 63 -12.95 5.80 -8.43
N LEU A 64 -12.16 6.03 -7.38
CA LEU A 64 -11.12 5.08 -6.97
C LEU A 64 -11.67 3.97 -6.05
N ALA A 65 -12.65 4.30 -5.22
CA ALA A 65 -13.28 3.40 -4.28
C ALA A 65 -14.78 3.22 -4.58
N ASN A 66 -15.26 1.99 -4.45
CA ASN A 66 -16.69 1.73 -4.33
C ASN A 66 -17.11 1.82 -2.86
N THR A 67 -17.54 3.00 -2.42
CA THR A 67 -17.83 3.34 -1.01
C THR A 67 -18.90 2.48 -0.32
N VAL A 68 -19.67 1.70 -1.09
CA VAL A 68 -20.62 0.72 -0.55
C VAL A 68 -19.89 -0.47 0.07
N ILE A 69 -18.79 -0.92 -0.54
CA ILE A 69 -18.09 -2.17 -0.19
C ILE A 69 -16.60 -1.99 0.11
N GLU A 70 -16.05 -0.82 -0.13
CA GLU A 70 -14.66 -0.45 0.13
C GLU A 70 -14.60 0.80 1.02
N ASP A 71 -13.62 0.82 1.92
CA ASP A 71 -13.16 2.02 2.62
C ASP A 71 -11.90 2.55 1.92
N TYR A 72 -11.62 3.85 2.07
CA TYR A 72 -10.42 4.47 1.53
C TYR A 72 -9.81 5.49 2.49
N ASP A 73 -8.51 5.72 2.34
CA ASP A 73 -7.76 6.79 2.99
C ASP A 73 -6.92 7.55 1.97
N VAL A 74 -6.86 8.88 2.13
CA VAL A 74 -6.04 9.78 1.31
C VAL A 74 -4.88 10.27 2.17
N VAL A 75 -3.66 10.00 1.73
CA VAL A 75 -2.41 10.32 2.44
C VAL A 75 -1.55 11.19 1.56
N ALA A 76 -1.33 12.43 1.97
CA ALA A 76 -0.33 13.29 1.34
C ALA A 76 1.07 12.88 1.81
N GLU A 77 1.88 12.31 0.92
CA GLU A 77 3.30 12.12 1.14
C GLU A 77 3.97 13.47 0.84
N ARG A 78 4.37 14.19 1.90
CA ARG A 78 5.26 15.34 1.72
C ARG A 78 6.55 14.83 1.09
N ALA A 79 7.00 15.53 0.04
CA ALA A 79 8.29 15.30 -0.57
C ALA A 79 9.41 15.80 0.35
N ASP A 80 9.55 15.19 1.53
CA ASP A 80 10.69 15.34 2.42
C ASP A 80 11.23 13.94 2.69
N ASP A 81 12.06 13.44 1.77
CA ASP A 81 13.10 12.44 2.06
C ASP A 81 14.10 12.36 0.89
N SER A 82 14.82 13.46 0.66
CA SER A 82 16.18 13.33 0.14
C SER A 82 17.09 13.06 1.34
N ASP A 83 17.36 11.79 1.61
CA ASP A 83 18.62 11.23 2.16
C ASP A 83 18.39 10.09 3.16
N ALA A 84 18.05 8.90 2.65
CA ALA A 84 18.34 7.65 3.33
C ALA A 84 18.95 6.68 2.31
N THR A 85 20.24 6.88 2.03
CA THR A 85 21.07 5.93 1.29
C THR A 85 20.97 4.55 1.97
N PRO A 86 20.72 3.44 1.25
CA PRO A 86 20.70 2.12 1.86
C PRO A 86 22.14 1.78 2.29
N VAL A 87 22.37 1.67 3.60
CA VAL A 87 23.61 1.05 4.10
C VAL A 87 23.54 -0.44 3.81
N THR A 88 24.15 -0.83 2.69
CA THR A 88 24.42 -2.23 2.39
C THR A 88 25.51 -2.72 3.35
N SER A 89 25.12 -3.16 4.55
CA SER A 89 26.02 -3.91 5.43
C SER A 89 26.12 -5.35 4.94
N THR A 90 26.85 -5.55 3.84
CA THR A 90 27.44 -6.85 3.48
C THR A 90 28.92 -6.76 3.81
N SER A 91 29.31 -7.25 4.98
CA SER A 91 30.69 -7.66 5.23
C SER A 91 30.73 -9.18 5.13
N ALA A 92 31.20 -9.62 3.97
CA ALA A 92 31.63 -10.97 3.75
C ALA A 92 32.82 -11.29 4.67
N ASN A 93 32.76 -12.52 5.18
CA ASN A 93 33.82 -13.32 5.73
C ASN A 93 35.12 -13.25 4.89
N GLU A 94 36.21 -12.76 5.47
CA GLU A 94 37.58 -13.08 5.04
C GLU A 94 38.23 -13.93 6.13
N GLY A 95 38.47 -15.20 5.80
CA GLY A 95 39.35 -16.06 6.57
C GLY A 95 40.80 -15.76 6.27
N ALA A 96 41.66 -15.88 7.28
CA ALA A 96 43.08 -16.22 7.10
C ALA A 96 43.67 -16.69 8.45
N ASN A 97 44.00 -17.98 8.48
CA ASN A 97 45.03 -18.65 9.29
C ASN A 97 44.92 -18.65 10.82
#